data_AF-A0A3M3A4B6-F1
#
_entry.id   AF-A0A3M3A4B6-F1
#
_cell.length_a   1.000
_cell.length_b   1.000
_cell.length_c   1.000
_cell.angle_alpha   90.00
_cell.angle_beta   90.00
_cell.angle_gamma   90.00
#
_symmetry.space_group_name_H-M   'P 1'
#
loop_
_entity.id
_entity.type
_entity.pdbx_description
1 polymer ?
#
loop_
_entity_poly.entity_id
_entity_poly.type
_entity_poly.pdbx_seq_one_letter_code
_entity_poly.pdbx_strand_id
1 'polypeptide(L)'
;SSGLLYRLSQNNSDVLQDQLQLSGRIVQQLKLVVDDRGGGLGNEAPQLSVAVPATEVVFLARGNGPFTLAVGNAAAKAANLSLATLIPDLSPAKLASIGTAKPATASVANMTAAPLVATQSTDFKRLGLWAVLLLGVLFLGWMAFSTLRASKR
;
A
#
# COMPACT_ATOMS: atom_id res chain seq x y z
N SER A 1 17.09 1.38 -5.64
CA SER A 1 18.18 0.98 -6.54
C SER A 1 18.55 2.16 -7.42
N SER A 2 19.80 2.27 -7.81
CA SER A 2 20.29 3.27 -8.79
C SER A 2 21.18 2.55 -9.78
N GLY A 3 21.17 2.99 -11.04
CA GLY A 3 22.03 2.45 -12.08
C GLY A 3 22.25 3.46 -13.18
N LEU A 4 23.23 3.18 -14.05
CA LEU A 4 23.63 4.06 -15.14
C LEU A 4 23.36 3.36 -16.47
N LEU A 5 22.68 4.07 -17.36
CA LEU A 5 22.51 3.68 -18.76
C LEU A 5 23.53 4.45 -19.58
N TYR A 6 24.21 3.79 -20.52
CA TYR A 6 25.24 4.43 -21.33
C TYR A 6 25.39 3.77 -22.69
N ARG A 7 25.90 4.55 -23.64
CA ARG A 7 26.37 4.08 -24.94
C ARG A 7 27.75 4.66 -25.17
N LEU A 8 28.75 3.80 -25.29
CA LEU A 8 30.14 4.18 -25.51
C LEU A 8 30.60 3.58 -26.83
N SER A 9 31.21 4.39 -27.69
CA SER A 9 31.88 3.90 -28.89
C SER A 9 33.38 3.80 -28.59
N GLN A 10 33.92 2.60 -28.46
CA GLN A 10 35.35 2.36 -28.24
C GLN A 10 35.87 1.37 -29.30
N ASN A 11 36.99 1.71 -29.94
CA ASN A 11 37.68 0.84 -30.91
C ASN A 11 36.73 0.25 -31.98
N ASN A 12 35.97 1.11 -32.68
CA ASN A 12 34.99 0.70 -33.70
C ASN A 12 33.85 -0.23 -33.20
N SER A 13 33.70 -0.38 -31.88
CA SER A 13 32.67 -1.20 -31.25
C SER A 13 31.79 -0.35 -30.33
N ASP A 14 30.48 -0.39 -30.55
CA ASP A 14 29.51 0.27 -29.70
C ASP A 14 29.13 -0.64 -28.53
N VAL A 15 29.48 -0.23 -27.31
CA VAL A 15 29.02 -0.86 -26.07
C VAL A 15 27.80 -0.10 -25.58
N LEU A 16 26.66 -0.79 -25.51
CA LEU A 16 25.37 -0.21 -25.15
C LEU A 16 24.78 -0.94 -23.94
N GLN A 17 24.40 -0.16 -22.93
CA GLN A 17 23.67 -0.60 -21.74
C GLN A 17 22.37 0.20 -21.66
N ASP A 18 21.28 -0.37 -22.17
CA ASP A 18 19.94 0.24 -22.23
C ASP A 18 18.95 -0.35 -21.21
N GLN A 19 19.37 -1.39 -20.48
CA GLN A 19 18.54 -2.07 -19.51
C GLN A 19 19.10 -1.91 -18.10
N LEU A 20 18.21 -1.59 -17.17
CA LEU A 20 18.49 -1.56 -15.74
C LEU A 20 17.68 -2.66 -15.04
N GLN A 21 18.37 -3.68 -14.55
CA GLN A 21 17.73 -4.68 -13.70
C GLN A 21 17.50 -4.11 -12.30
N LEU A 22 16.25 -4.19 -11.85
CA LEU A 22 15.88 -3.79 -10.50
C LEU A 22 16.27 -4.89 -9.50
N SER A 23 16.36 -4.54 -8.21
CA SER A 23 16.82 -5.44 -7.14
C SER A 23 15.87 -6.59 -6.79
N GLY A 24 14.88 -6.89 -7.65
CA GLY A 24 13.91 -7.97 -7.48
C GLY A 24 13.01 -7.88 -6.24
N ARG A 25 13.01 -6.74 -5.53
CA ARG A 25 12.18 -6.54 -4.33
C ARG A 25 10.72 -6.30 -4.73
N ILE A 26 9.80 -6.89 -3.98
CA ILE A 26 8.38 -6.61 -4.11
C ILE A 26 8.13 -5.19 -3.58
N VAL A 27 7.60 -4.32 -4.45
CA VAL A 27 7.25 -2.93 -4.13
C VAL A 27 5.87 -2.61 -4.68
N GLN A 28 5.15 -1.71 -4.01
CA GLN A 28 3.82 -1.27 -4.45
C GLN A 28 3.90 -0.08 -5.41
N GLN A 29 4.99 0.69 -5.37
CA GLN A 29 5.17 1.91 -6.15
C GLN A 29 6.60 1.98 -6.66
N LEU A 30 6.76 2.44 -7.89
CA LEU A 30 8.05 2.76 -8.48
C LEU A 30 8.07 4.24 -8.85
N LYS A 31 9.14 4.93 -8.47
CA LYS A 31 9.41 6.31 -8.90
C LYS A 31 10.68 6.30 -9.73
N LEU A 32 10.56 6.78 -10.97
CA LEU A 32 11.70 7.06 -11.81
C LEU A 32 12.14 8.51 -11.58
N VAL A 33 13.43 8.70 -11.27
CA VAL A 33 14.05 10.01 -11.16
C VAL A 33 15.24 10.01 -12.11
N VAL A 34 15.27 11.00 -12.99
CA VAL A 34 16.37 11.21 -13.93
C VAL A 34 17.24 12.33 -13.38
N ASP A 35 18.56 12.16 -13.42
CA ASP A 35 19.48 13.26 -13.13
C ASP A 35 19.67 14.07 -14.43
N ASP A 36 19.24 15.33 -14.41
CA ASP A 36 19.29 16.22 -15.57
C ASP A 36 20.73 16.50 -16.03
N ARG A 37 21.73 16.28 -15.17
CA ARG A 37 23.15 16.38 -15.53
C ARG A 37 23.62 15.26 -16.45
N GLY A 38 22.85 14.18 -16.57
CA GLY A 38 23.23 12.96 -17.29
C GLY A 38 22.70 12.86 -18.73
N GLY A 39 22.13 13.92 -19.30
CA GLY A 39 21.63 13.91 -20.68
C GLY A 39 20.27 13.23 -20.89
N GLY A 40 19.62 12.76 -19.83
CA GLY A 40 18.26 12.23 -19.86
C GLY A 40 18.15 10.78 -20.34
N LEU A 41 16.91 10.34 -20.65
CA LEU A 41 16.59 8.99 -21.16
C LEU A 41 16.36 8.96 -22.67
N GLY A 42 16.74 10.03 -23.38
CA GLY A 42 16.43 10.22 -24.80
C GLY A 42 15.01 10.73 -25.05
N ASN A 43 14.57 10.67 -26.32
CA ASN A 43 13.27 11.18 -26.76
C ASN A 43 12.12 10.18 -26.61
N GLU A 44 12.43 8.91 -26.35
CA GLU A 44 11.44 7.85 -26.20
C GLU A 44 11.13 7.59 -24.72
N ALA A 45 9.86 7.29 -24.43
CA ALA A 45 9.46 6.93 -23.08
C ALA A 45 10.07 5.57 -22.69
N PRO A 46 10.62 5.43 -21.48
CA PRO A 46 11.21 4.17 -21.03
C PRO A 46 10.13 3.09 -20.90
N GLN A 47 10.47 1.87 -21.32
CA GLN A 47 9.63 0.70 -21.13
C GLN A 47 9.88 0.08 -19.75
N LEU A 48 8.80 -0.27 -19.05
CA LEU A 48 8.87 -0.93 -17.74
C LEU A 48 8.20 -2.30 -17.83
N SER A 49 8.94 -3.35 -17.48
CA SER A 49 8.39 -4.69 -17.28
C SER A 49 8.36 -5.03 -15.81
N VAL A 50 7.22 -5.52 -15.32
CA VAL A 50 7.01 -5.95 -13.94
C VAL A 50 6.38 -7.32 -13.90
N ALA A 51 6.79 -8.13 -12.93
CA ALA A 51 6.12 -9.38 -12.59
C ALA A 51 5.20 -9.16 -11.40
N VAL A 52 3.93 -9.56 -11.51
CA VAL A 52 2.95 -9.49 -10.42
C VAL A 52 2.67 -10.92 -9.96
N PRO A 53 2.83 -11.24 -8.66
CA PRO A 53 2.49 -12.57 -8.16
C PRO A 53 0.98 -12.80 -8.28
N ALA A 54 0.59 -13.98 -8.79
CA ALA A 54 -0.80 -14.40 -8.79
C ALA A 54 -1.27 -14.58 -7.33
N THR A 55 -2.37 -13.91 -6.97
CA THR A 55 -2.97 -14.02 -5.62
C THR A 55 -4.25 -14.83 -5.73
N GLU A 56 -4.29 -15.97 -5.06
CA GLU A 56 -5.50 -16.79 -4.93
C GLU A 56 -6.26 -16.43 -3.66
N VAL A 57 -7.58 -16.30 -3.76
CA VAL A 57 -8.45 -15.96 -2.64
C VAL A 57 -9.57 -16.98 -2.54
N VAL A 58 -9.73 -17.55 -1.34
CA VAL A 58 -10.87 -18.40 -1.00
C VAL A 58 -11.85 -17.59 -0.17
N PHE A 59 -13.12 -17.58 -0.57
CA PHE A 59 -14.18 -16.88 0.14
C PHE A 59 -15.32 -17.85 0.51
N LEU A 60 -15.94 -17.64 1.67
CA LEU A 60 -17.19 -18.28 2.03
C LEU A 60 -18.30 -17.24 2.00
N ALA A 61 -19.17 -17.34 1.00
CA ALA A 61 -20.38 -16.54 0.91
C ALA A 61 -21.45 -17.13 1.85
N ARG A 62 -21.75 -16.44 2.96
CA ARG A 62 -22.84 -16.81 3.88
C ARG A 62 -23.90 -15.71 3.88
N GLY A 63 -25.15 -16.08 3.62
CA GLY A 63 -26.29 -15.15 3.58
C GLY A 63 -26.68 -14.75 2.16
N ASN A 64 -27.59 -13.78 2.05
CA ASN A 64 -28.07 -13.29 0.76
C ASN A 64 -27.08 -12.26 0.20
N GLY A 65 -26.62 -12.48 -1.03
CA GLY A 65 -25.69 -11.58 -1.74
C GLY A 65 -26.34 -10.25 -2.17
N PRO A 66 -25.61 -9.38 -2.90
CA PRO A 66 -24.29 -9.60 -3.53
C PRO A 66 -23.09 -9.44 -2.59
N PHE A 67 -22.00 -10.17 -2.86
CA PHE A 67 -20.74 -10.08 -2.13
C PHE A 67 -19.68 -9.33 -2.95
N THR A 68 -18.85 -8.52 -2.29
CA THR A 68 -17.77 -7.75 -2.93
C THR A 68 -16.42 -8.18 -2.37
N LEU A 69 -15.46 -8.44 -3.26
CA LEU A 69 -14.07 -8.72 -2.89
C LEU A 69 -13.19 -7.52 -3.23
N ALA A 70 -12.56 -6.92 -2.23
CA ALA A 70 -11.69 -5.75 -2.39
C ALA A 70 -10.21 -6.14 -2.23
N VAL A 71 -9.58 -6.62 -3.30
CA VAL A 71 -8.15 -6.99 -3.31
C VAL A 71 -7.30 -5.72 -3.47
N GLY A 72 -6.23 -5.58 -2.67
CA GLY A 72 -5.29 -4.45 -2.79
C GLY A 72 -5.81 -3.11 -2.24
N ASN A 73 -6.98 -3.07 -1.62
CA ASN A 73 -7.53 -1.85 -1.02
C ASN A 73 -7.04 -1.69 0.44
N ALA A 74 -6.13 -0.74 0.67
CA ALA A 74 -5.60 -0.44 2.00
C ALA A 74 -6.63 0.14 2.98
N ALA A 75 -7.73 0.71 2.48
CA ALA A 75 -8.82 1.27 3.31
C ALA A 75 -9.90 0.24 3.64
N ALA A 76 -9.88 -0.94 3.02
CA ALA A 76 -10.83 -2.01 3.32
C ALA A 76 -10.51 -2.64 4.69
N LYS A 77 -11.54 -2.85 5.51
CA LYS A 77 -11.39 -3.59 6.76
C LYS A 77 -11.10 -5.06 6.44
N ALA A 78 -9.94 -5.56 6.86
CA ALA A 78 -9.60 -6.95 6.68
C ALA A 78 -10.57 -7.83 7.50
N ALA A 79 -11.28 -8.73 6.81
CA ALA A 79 -12.15 -9.74 7.39
C ALA A 79 -11.63 -11.16 7.07
N ASN A 80 -10.30 -11.26 6.93
CA ASN A 80 -9.61 -12.50 6.64
C ASN A 80 -9.66 -13.44 7.85
N LEU A 81 -10.26 -14.62 7.66
CA LEU A 81 -10.17 -15.73 8.59
C LEU A 81 -9.06 -16.68 8.14
N SER A 82 -8.44 -17.39 9.10
CA SER A 82 -7.45 -18.41 8.79
C SER A 82 -8.05 -19.47 7.87
N LEU A 83 -7.33 -19.88 6.82
CA LEU A 83 -7.80 -20.97 5.95
C LEU A 83 -8.08 -22.25 6.72
N ALA A 84 -7.30 -22.54 7.78
CA ALA A 84 -7.51 -23.71 8.64
C ALA A 84 -8.85 -23.65 9.40
N THR A 85 -9.41 -22.46 9.62
CA THR A 85 -10.75 -22.28 10.21
C THR A 85 -11.88 -22.32 9.19
N LEU A 86 -11.59 -22.06 7.92
CA LEU A 86 -12.57 -22.09 6.82
C LEU A 86 -12.70 -23.50 6.21
N ILE A 87 -11.58 -24.20 6.08
CA ILE A 87 -11.48 -25.55 5.51
C ILE A 87 -10.61 -26.40 6.46
N PRO A 88 -11.24 -27.21 7.33
CA PRO A 88 -10.53 -28.22 8.11
C PRO A 88 -9.82 -29.19 7.15
N ASP A 89 -8.57 -29.53 7.44
CA ASP A 89 -7.72 -30.40 6.62
C ASP A 89 -7.61 -29.92 5.16
N LEU A 90 -7.06 -28.71 5.00
CA LEU A 90 -6.78 -28.12 3.70
C LEU A 90 -5.73 -28.97 2.95
N SER A 91 -6.14 -29.62 1.86
CA SER A 91 -5.24 -30.34 0.95
C SER A 91 -5.37 -29.80 -0.48
N PRO A 92 -4.33 -29.94 -1.33
CA PRO A 92 -4.39 -29.50 -2.73
C PRO A 92 -5.54 -30.16 -3.50
N ALA A 93 -5.83 -31.43 -3.21
CA ALA A 93 -6.94 -32.17 -3.80
C ALA A 93 -8.31 -31.61 -3.39
N LYS A 94 -8.45 -31.17 -2.13
CA LYS A 94 -9.70 -30.57 -1.65
C LYS A 94 -9.89 -29.16 -2.25
N LEU A 95 -8.83 -28.38 -2.40
CA LEU A 95 -8.88 -27.09 -3.12
C LEU A 95 -9.39 -27.24 -4.57
N ALA A 96 -8.93 -28.27 -5.28
CA ALA A 96 -9.40 -28.57 -6.65
C ALA A 96 -10.88 -28.98 -6.72
N SER A 97 -11.45 -29.46 -5.62
CA SER A 97 -12.88 -29.81 -5.52
C SER A 97 -13.81 -28.62 -5.23
N ILE A 98 -13.24 -27.46 -4.84
CA ILE A 98 -14.02 -26.26 -4.54
C ILE A 98 -14.44 -25.60 -5.85
N GLY A 99 -15.70 -25.17 -5.92
CA GLY A 99 -16.23 -24.47 -7.10
C GLY A 99 -15.41 -23.22 -7.41
N THR A 100 -15.05 -23.03 -8.68
CA THR A 100 -14.36 -21.83 -9.13
C THR A 100 -15.36 -20.70 -9.35
N ALA A 101 -15.17 -19.59 -8.64
CA ALA A 101 -15.92 -18.37 -8.91
C ALA A 101 -15.08 -17.45 -9.81
N LYS A 102 -15.67 -16.98 -10.90
CA LYS A 102 -15.08 -15.92 -11.72
C LYS A 102 -15.78 -14.60 -11.40
N PRO A 103 -15.04 -13.49 -11.21
CA PRO A 103 -15.66 -12.19 -11.00
C PRO A 103 -16.53 -11.83 -12.21
N ALA A 104 -17.82 -11.53 -11.96
CA ALA A 104 -18.78 -11.19 -13.01
C ALA A 104 -18.41 -9.89 -13.74
N THR A 105 -17.77 -8.97 -13.02
CA THR A 105 -17.16 -7.74 -13.55
C THR A 105 -15.82 -7.55 -12.84
N ALA A 106 -14.73 -7.88 -13.52
CA ALA A 106 -13.42 -7.39 -13.12
C ALA A 106 -13.31 -5.94 -13.59
N SER A 107 -13.99 -5.01 -12.90
CA SER A 107 -13.57 -3.61 -13.01
C SER A 107 -12.21 -3.52 -12.34
N VAL A 108 -11.16 -3.82 -13.11
CA VAL A 108 -9.83 -3.33 -12.80
C VAL A 108 -10.03 -1.82 -12.76
N ALA A 109 -10.16 -1.27 -11.55
CA ALA A 109 -10.25 0.18 -11.39
C ALA A 109 -9.04 0.71 -12.13
N ASN A 110 -9.27 1.46 -13.22
CA ASN A 110 -8.21 1.99 -14.07
C ASN A 110 -7.22 2.71 -13.15
N MET A 111 -6.09 2.07 -12.86
CA MET A 111 -4.97 2.64 -12.10
C MET A 111 -4.16 3.58 -12.99
N THR A 112 -4.77 4.15 -14.03
CA THR A 112 -4.18 5.21 -14.86
C THR A 112 -4.12 6.53 -14.11
N ALA A 113 -4.88 6.69 -13.02
CA ALA A 113 -4.67 7.77 -12.08
C ALA A 113 -3.46 7.41 -11.20
N ALA A 114 -2.41 8.25 -11.26
CA ALA A 114 -1.35 8.23 -10.26
C ALA A 114 -2.01 8.13 -8.88
N PRO A 115 -1.58 7.20 -7.99
CA PRO A 115 -2.14 7.13 -6.66
C PRO A 115 -1.94 8.51 -6.07
N LEU A 116 -3.04 9.23 -5.84
CA LEU A 116 -3.00 10.45 -5.05
C LEU A 116 -2.22 10.04 -3.82
N VAL A 117 -1.07 10.69 -3.58
CA VAL A 117 -0.36 10.56 -2.32
C VAL A 117 -1.46 10.69 -1.29
N ALA A 118 -1.78 9.60 -0.61
CA ALA A 118 -2.85 9.60 0.35
C ALA A 118 -2.38 10.59 1.39
N THR A 119 -2.84 11.83 1.27
CA THR A 119 -2.68 12.84 2.29
C THR A 119 -3.29 12.15 3.47
N GLN A 120 -2.45 11.70 4.41
CA GLN A 120 -2.90 11.13 5.66
C GLN A 120 -3.93 12.12 6.15
N SER A 121 -5.21 11.73 6.06
CA SER A 121 -6.29 12.61 6.44
C SER A 121 -5.97 12.91 7.89
N THR A 122 -5.60 14.15 8.15
CA THR A 122 -5.23 14.55 9.50
C THR A 122 -6.46 14.22 10.32
N ASP A 123 -6.30 13.30 11.26
CA ASP A 123 -7.44 12.69 11.94
C ASP A 123 -8.01 13.72 12.91
N PHE A 124 -8.86 14.61 12.38
CA PHE A 124 -9.45 15.73 13.12
C PHE A 124 -10.18 15.25 14.38
N LYS A 125 -10.66 13.98 14.39
CA LYS A 125 -11.21 13.34 15.58
C LYS A 125 -10.16 13.14 16.66
N ARG A 126 -8.96 12.66 16.29
CA ARG A 126 -7.83 12.50 17.20
C ARG A 126 -7.36 13.85 17.75
N LEU A 127 -7.32 14.89 16.90
CA LEU A 127 -6.96 16.25 17.33
C LEU A 127 -7.99 16.82 18.33
N GLY A 128 -9.28 16.62 18.07
CA GLY A 128 -10.36 17.00 18.98
C GLY A 128 -10.28 16.27 20.32
N LEU A 129 -9.97 14.97 20.32
CA LEU A 129 -9.78 14.19 21.54
C LEU A 129 -8.59 14.70 22.37
N TRP A 130 -7.48 15.06 21.73
CA TRP A 130 -6.35 15.66 22.43
C TRP A 130 -6.70 17.03 23.03
N ALA A 131 -7.50 17.85 22.34
CA ALA A 131 -7.95 19.14 22.88
C ALA A 131 -8.81 18.98 24.13
N VAL A 132 -9.78 18.05 24.12
CA VAL A 132 -10.63 17.75 25.29
C VAL A 132 -9.80 17.20 26.45
N LEU A 133 -8.83 16.31 26.16
CA LEU A 133 -7.92 15.76 27.17
C LEU A 133 -7.10 16.86 27.86
N LEU A 134 -6.50 17.77 27.09
CA LEU A 134 -5.72 18.89 27.63
C LEU A 134 -6.58 19.84 28.48
N LEU A 135 -7.82 20.10 28.05
CA LEU A 135 -8.77 20.91 28.81
C LEU A 135 -9.06 20.29 30.19
N GLY A 136 -9.28 18.97 30.24
CA GLY A 136 -9.50 18.24 31.49
C GLY A 136 -8.29 18.27 32.43
N VAL A 137 -7.08 18.06 31.89
CA VAL A 137 -5.84 18.12 32.68
C VAL A 137 -5.58 19.52 33.23
N LEU A 138 -5.86 20.57 32.46
CA LEU A 138 -5.73 21.95 32.93
C LEU A 138 -6.66 22.23 34.11
N PHE A 139 -7.91 21.75 34.03
CA PHE A 139 -8.89 21.91 35.11
C PHE A 139 -8.45 21.19 36.39
N LEU A 140 -7.92 19.97 36.26
CA LEU A 140 -7.42 19.19 37.39
C LEU A 140 -6.17 19.84 38.03
N GLY A 141 -5.25 20.32 37.20
CA GLY A 141 -4.06 21.06 37.65
C GLY A 141 -4.43 22.36 38.37
N TRP A 142 -5.44 23.09 37.88
CA TRP A 142 -5.96 24.28 38.54
C TRP A 142 -6.49 23.96 39.93
N MET A 143 -7.33 22.92 40.06
CA MET A 143 -7.86 22.51 41.36
C MET A 143 -6.74 22.16 42.34
N ALA A 144 -5.77 21.36 41.92
CA ALA A 144 -4.62 21.00 42.76
C ALA A 144 -3.79 22.21 43.19
N PHE A 145 -3.59 23.19 42.31
CA PHE A 145 -2.86 24.41 42.67
C PHE A 145 -3.66 25.31 43.63
N SER A 146 -4.99 25.33 43.48
CA SER A 146 -5.88 26.10 44.35
C SER A 146 -5.88 25.56 45.79
N THR A 147 -5.84 24.24 45.99
CA THR A 147 -5.78 23.63 47.32
C THR A 147 -4.43 23.89 47.99
N LEU A 148 -3.33 23.79 47.25
CA LEU A 148 -1.99 24.13 47.74
C LEU A 148 -1.87 25.62 48.13
N ARG A 149 -2.51 26.51 47.37
CA ARG A 149 -2.52 27.95 47.69
C ARG A 149 -3.45 28.27 48.87
N ALA A 150 -4.57 27.58 49.01
CA ALA A 150 -5.47 27.68 50.17
C ALA A 150 -4.80 27.17 51.46
N SER A 151 -3.92 26.18 51.37
CA SER A 151 -3.13 25.64 52.49
C SER A 151 -1.99 26.55 52.95
N LYS A 152 -1.67 27.63 52.21
CA LYS A 152 -0.53 28.52 52.50
C LYS A 152 -0.94 29.87 53.13
N ARG A 153 -2.19 29.98 53.60
CA ARG A 153 -2.67 31.10 54.41
C ARG A 153 -2.94 30.64 55.84
#